data_AF-A0A7S4FEQ2-F1
#
_entry.id   AF-A0A7S4FEQ2-F1
#
_cell.length_a   1.000
_cell.length_b   1.000
_cell.length_c   1.000
_cell.angle_alpha   90.00
_cell.angle_beta   90.00
_cell.angle_gamma   90.00
#
_symmetry.space_group_name_H-M   'P 1'
#
loop_
_entity.id
_entity.type
_entity.pdbx_description
1 polymer ?
#
loop_
_entity_poly.entity_id
_entity_poly.type
_entity_poly.pdbx_seq_one_letter_code
_entity_poly.pdbx_strand_id
1 'polypeptide(L)'
;VMMTLMEICSGVFLSHRVASDIMREDIAPTNMIAPFMQVDVDRARQIVTAITLGYQTTAIYRESFGCTLVIDTTVQVLYNQPIYSNRLRYRTPFTPPPRSDPWPHGEAPGFRPLDDPLESDRLQKIVDALFAEATATSTTRAVLVAHQGALMVERYSPGF
;
A
#
# COMPACT_ATOMS: atom_id res chain seq x y z
N VAL A 1 -11.29 -15.15 0.29
CA VAL A 1 -10.05 -15.80 -0.23
C VAL A 1 -9.47 -15.06 -1.43
N MET A 2 -10.22 -14.88 -2.52
CA MET A 2 -9.68 -14.19 -3.71
C MET A 2 -9.29 -12.73 -3.44
N MET A 3 -10.09 -12.00 -2.65
CA MET A 3 -9.80 -10.61 -2.27
C MET A 3 -8.52 -10.48 -1.44
N THR A 4 -8.30 -11.40 -0.50
CA THR A 4 -7.13 -11.38 0.41
C THR A 4 -5.82 -11.73 -0.30
N LEU A 5 -5.86 -12.51 -1.39
CA LEU A 5 -4.66 -12.78 -2.18
C LEU A 5 -4.16 -11.54 -2.94
N MET A 6 -5.08 -10.70 -3.41
CA MET A 6 -4.73 -9.45 -4.08
C MET A 6 -4.05 -8.46 -3.11
N GLU A 7 -4.52 -8.41 -1.87
CA GLU A 7 -3.91 -7.61 -0.80
C GLU A 7 -2.48 -8.06 -0.52
N ILE A 8 -2.22 -9.37 -0.43
CA ILE A 8 -0.85 -9.89 -0.22
C ILE A 8 0.04 -9.55 -1.41
N CYS A 9 -0.41 -9.83 -2.63
CA CYS A 9 0.37 -9.53 -3.83
C CYS A 9 0.73 -8.05 -3.89
N SER A 10 -0.25 -7.16 -3.68
CA SER A 10 -0.04 -5.72 -3.73
C SER A 10 0.87 -5.26 -2.60
N GLY A 11 0.64 -5.72 -1.37
CA GLY A 11 1.48 -5.39 -0.22
C GLY A 11 2.94 -5.81 -0.42
N VAL A 12 3.19 -6.99 -1.01
CA VAL A 12 4.55 -7.49 -1.25
C VAL A 12 5.23 -6.79 -2.42
N PHE A 13 4.56 -6.66 -3.56
CA PHE A 13 5.21 -6.23 -4.81
C PHE A 13 5.06 -4.74 -5.12
N LEU A 14 3.97 -4.09 -4.68
CA LEU A 14 3.79 -2.64 -4.79
C LEU A 14 4.29 -1.90 -3.55
N SER A 15 3.90 -2.36 -2.35
CA SER A 15 4.24 -1.68 -1.09
C SER A 15 5.52 -2.20 -0.44
N HIS A 16 6.18 -3.21 -1.03
CA HIS A 16 7.43 -3.80 -0.53
C HIS A 16 7.39 -4.31 0.92
N ARG A 17 6.21 -4.67 1.43
CA ARG A 17 6.02 -5.22 2.78
C ARG A 17 6.31 -6.71 2.84
N VAL A 18 6.46 -7.23 4.06
CA VAL A 18 6.62 -8.66 4.32
C VAL A 18 5.24 -9.33 4.38
N ALA A 19 5.08 -10.46 3.70
CA ALA A 19 3.81 -11.19 3.61
C ALA A 19 3.25 -11.59 4.99
N SER A 20 4.11 -11.93 5.95
CA SER A 20 3.69 -12.27 7.32
C SER A 20 3.08 -11.09 8.07
N ASP A 21 3.61 -9.88 7.87
CA ASP A 21 3.06 -8.68 8.52
C ASP A 21 1.72 -8.31 7.90
N ILE A 22 1.59 -8.40 6.58
CA ILE A 22 0.29 -8.24 5.88
C ILE A 22 -0.71 -9.27 6.41
N MET A 23 -0.31 -10.53 6.53
CA MET A 23 -1.20 -11.58 7.02
C MET A 23 -1.68 -11.31 8.46
N ARG A 24 -0.77 -10.85 9.34
CA ARG A 24 -1.07 -10.56 10.74
C ARG A 24 -1.90 -9.29 10.93
N GLU A 25 -1.58 -8.23 10.20
CA GLU A 25 -2.07 -6.87 10.46
C GLU A 25 -3.24 -6.47 9.56
N ASP A 26 -3.33 -7.02 8.35
CA ASP A 26 -4.39 -6.70 7.38
C ASP A 26 -5.45 -7.80 7.31
N ILE A 27 -5.02 -9.06 7.19
CA ILE A 27 -5.91 -10.16 6.81
C ILE A 27 -6.50 -10.86 8.02
N ALA A 28 -5.67 -11.31 8.97
CA ALA A 28 -6.15 -12.05 10.14
C ALA A 28 -7.22 -11.31 10.97
N PRO A 29 -7.14 -9.97 11.17
CA PRO A 29 -8.15 -9.24 11.94
C PRO A 29 -9.51 -9.15 11.24
N THR A 30 -9.55 -9.23 9.91
CA THR A 30 -10.76 -8.97 9.10
C THR A 30 -11.33 -10.23 8.46
N ASN A 31 -10.58 -11.33 8.43
CA ASN A 31 -10.94 -12.57 7.74
C ASN A 31 -10.85 -13.79 8.67
N MET A 32 -11.99 -14.33 9.09
CA MET A 32 -12.07 -15.48 10.00
C MET A 32 -11.39 -16.76 9.50
N ILE A 33 -11.25 -16.94 8.18
CA ILE A 33 -10.59 -18.11 7.60
C ILE A 33 -9.08 -17.93 7.38
N ALA A 34 -8.52 -16.77 7.75
CA ALA A 34 -7.09 -16.48 7.70
C ALA A 34 -6.19 -17.59 8.30
N PRO A 35 -6.52 -18.21 9.45
CA PRO A 35 -5.68 -19.27 10.02
C PRO A 35 -5.57 -20.53 9.14
N PHE A 36 -6.50 -20.73 8.21
CA PHE A 36 -6.51 -21.87 7.28
C PHE A 36 -5.87 -21.55 5.92
N MET A 37 -5.31 -20.35 5.76
CA MET A 37 -4.64 -19.93 4.54
C MET A 37 -3.15 -20.28 4.62
N GLN A 38 -2.65 -20.99 3.62
CA GLN A 38 -1.22 -21.19 3.39
C GLN A 38 -0.81 -20.34 2.20
N VAL A 39 0.16 -19.45 2.39
CA VAL A 39 0.59 -18.48 1.38
C VAL A 39 2.03 -18.75 1.01
N ASP A 40 2.30 -18.80 -0.29
CA ASP A 40 3.63 -18.88 -0.89
C ASP A 40 3.88 -17.67 -1.79
N VAL A 41 5.07 -17.09 -1.68
CA VAL A 41 5.48 -15.88 -2.41
C VAL A 41 6.75 -16.18 -3.19
N ASP A 42 6.61 -16.36 -4.49
CA ASP A 42 7.74 -16.45 -5.42
C ASP A 42 8.13 -15.04 -5.85
N ARG A 43 9.15 -14.47 -5.18
CA ARG A 43 9.64 -13.13 -5.50
C ARG A 43 10.34 -13.04 -6.86
N ALA A 44 10.94 -14.14 -7.33
CA ALA A 44 11.68 -14.15 -8.59
C ALA A 44 10.73 -14.11 -9.78
N ARG A 45 9.63 -14.86 -9.71
CA ARG A 45 8.58 -14.86 -10.74
C ARG A 45 7.48 -13.83 -10.48
N GLN A 46 7.51 -13.15 -9.35
CA GLN A 46 6.52 -12.19 -8.88
C GLN A 46 5.10 -12.77 -8.78
N ILE A 47 5.00 -13.97 -8.21
CA ILE A 47 3.76 -14.75 -8.07
C ILE A 47 3.44 -14.93 -6.59
N VAL A 48 2.17 -14.80 -6.22
CA VAL A 48 1.65 -15.22 -4.91
C VAL A 48 0.63 -16.33 -5.13
N THR A 49 0.80 -17.44 -4.42
CA THR A 49 -0.17 -18.54 -4.40
C THR A 49 -0.70 -18.70 -2.99
N ALA A 50 -2.01 -18.91 -2.85
CA ALA A 50 -2.61 -19.27 -1.58
C ALA A 50 -3.47 -20.53 -1.71
N ILE A 51 -3.29 -21.46 -0.78
CA ILE A 51 -4.16 -22.61 -0.58
C ILE A 51 -5.03 -22.32 0.64
N THR A 52 -6.34 -22.38 0.49
CA THR A 52 -7.29 -22.16 1.59
C THR A 52 -8.37 -23.23 1.54
N LEU A 53 -8.47 -24.05 2.59
CA LEU A 53 -9.46 -25.13 2.69
C LEU A 53 -9.48 -26.06 1.45
N GLY A 54 -8.30 -26.37 0.89
CA GLY A 54 -8.14 -27.24 -0.28
C GLY A 54 -8.29 -26.55 -1.64
N TYR A 55 -8.62 -25.26 -1.68
CA TYR A 55 -8.71 -24.49 -2.92
C TYR A 55 -7.48 -23.62 -3.12
N GLN A 56 -6.86 -23.72 -4.30
CA GLN A 56 -5.72 -22.91 -4.69
C GLN A 56 -6.16 -21.67 -5.46
N THR A 57 -5.56 -20.53 -5.14
CA THR A 57 -5.69 -19.27 -5.86
C THR A 57 -4.31 -18.70 -6.16
N THR A 58 -4.15 -18.04 -7.30
CA THR A 58 -2.87 -17.46 -7.74
C THR A 58 -3.08 -16.01 -8.17
N ALA A 59 -2.16 -15.14 -7.79
CA ALA A 59 -2.05 -13.76 -8.25
C ALA A 59 -0.63 -13.52 -8.76
N ILE A 60 -0.49 -12.67 -9.76
CA ILE A 60 0.81 -12.26 -10.30
C ILE A 60 0.92 -10.76 -10.28
N TYR A 61 2.11 -10.25 -9.99
CA TYR A 61 2.43 -8.85 -10.21
C TYR A 61 2.92 -8.65 -11.64
N ARG A 62 2.40 -7.61 -12.28
CA ARG A 62 2.75 -7.21 -13.63
C ARG A 62 3.12 -5.73 -13.61
N GLU A 63 4.32 -5.42 -14.05
CA GLU A 63 4.74 -4.04 -14.22
C GLU A 63 3.72 -3.28 -15.07
N SER A 64 3.38 -2.05 -14.66
CA SER A 64 2.33 -1.19 -15.24
C SER A 64 0.86 -1.61 -15.03
N PHE A 65 0.57 -2.84 -14.56
CA PHE A 65 -0.81 -3.28 -14.24
C PHE A 65 -1.03 -3.55 -12.75
N GLY A 66 0.04 -3.62 -11.95
CA GLY A 66 -0.04 -4.02 -10.56
C GLY A 66 -0.33 -5.52 -10.43
N CYS A 67 -1.04 -5.90 -9.37
CA CYS A 67 -1.39 -7.30 -9.13
C CYS A 67 -2.67 -7.71 -9.87
N THR A 68 -2.64 -8.91 -10.45
CA THR A 68 -3.76 -9.50 -11.21
C THR A 68 -4.02 -10.92 -10.71
N LEU A 69 -5.28 -11.24 -10.42
CA LEU A 69 -5.70 -12.61 -10.09
C LEU A 69 -5.73 -13.48 -11.35
N VAL A 70 -5.25 -14.72 -11.22
CA VAL A 70 -5.32 -15.74 -12.28
C VAL A 70 -6.66 -16.45 -12.17
N ILE A 71 -7.65 -15.96 -12.91
CA ILE A 71 -9.02 -16.51 -12.96
C ILE A 71 -9.34 -16.87 -14.39
N ASP A 72 -9.80 -18.10 -14.62
CA ASP A 72 -10.18 -18.63 -15.95
C ASP A 72 -9.13 -18.36 -17.04
N THR A 73 -7.85 -18.34 -16.64
CA THR A 73 -6.70 -18.03 -17.49
C THR A 73 -5.44 -18.65 -16.91
N THR A 74 -4.30 -18.46 -17.56
CA THR A 74 -3.00 -18.91 -17.07
C THR A 74 -2.07 -17.74 -16.83
N VAL A 75 -1.06 -17.95 -15.98
CA VAL A 75 0.03 -16.99 -15.74
C VAL A 75 0.67 -16.56 -17.07
N GLN A 76 0.94 -17.52 -17.96
CA GLN A 76 1.56 -17.25 -19.27
C GLN A 76 0.68 -16.35 -20.15
N VAL A 77 -0.64 -16.58 -20.16
CA VAL A 77 -1.58 -15.74 -20.93
C VAL A 77 -1.55 -14.31 -20.39
N LEU A 78 -1.58 -14.13 -19.07
CA LEU A 78 -1.52 -12.80 -18.47
C LEU A 78 -0.18 -12.08 -18.71
N TYR A 79 0.97 -12.79 -18.67
CA TYR A 79 2.26 -12.19 -19.02
C TYR A 79 2.35 -11.80 -20.49
N ASN A 80 1.73 -12.58 -21.37
CA ASN A 80 1.70 -12.30 -22.81
C ASN A 80 0.59 -11.31 -23.22
N GLN A 81 -0.23 -10.84 -22.29
CA GLN A 81 -1.26 -9.85 -22.61
C GLN A 81 -0.59 -8.55 -23.06
N PRO A 82 -0.90 -8.07 -24.28
CA PRO A 82 -0.27 -6.88 -24.81
C PRO A 82 -0.63 -5.67 -23.95
N ILE A 83 0.39 -4.88 -23.61
CA ILE A 83 0.17 -3.54 -23.10
C ILE A 83 -0.35 -2.72 -24.27
N TYR A 84 -1.67 -2.51 -24.34
CA TYR A 84 -2.26 -1.60 -25.32
C TYR A 84 -1.94 -0.14 -24.94
N SER A 85 -0.67 0.23 -25.00
CA SER A 85 -0.18 1.60 -24.79
C SER A 85 -0.69 2.57 -25.86
N ASN A 86 -1.16 2.07 -27.00
CA ASN A 86 -1.50 2.88 -28.17
C ASN A 86 -2.90 3.53 -28.14
N ARG A 87 -3.74 3.26 -27.11
CA ARG A 87 -5.05 3.93 -26.94
C ARG A 87 -5.07 5.02 -25.87
N LEU A 88 -4.07 5.06 -24.99
CA LEU A 88 -3.84 6.19 -24.11
C LEU A 88 -2.80 7.11 -24.76
N ARG A 89 -3.20 7.77 -25.85
CA ARG A 89 -2.51 9.00 -26.29
C ARG A 89 -2.82 10.08 -25.25
N TYR A 90 -2.21 9.96 -24.07
CA TYR A 90 -2.06 11.10 -23.19
C TYR A 90 -1.18 12.07 -23.98
N ARG A 91 -1.82 13.09 -24.57
CA ARG A 91 -1.21 14.01 -25.56
C ARG A 91 -0.12 14.90 -24.97
N THR A 92 0.07 14.85 -23.67
CA THR A 92 1.11 15.54 -22.92
C THR A 92 1.97 14.48 -22.24
N PRO A 93 3.30 14.50 -22.38
CA PRO A 93 4.16 13.72 -21.50
C PRO A 93 3.77 14.05 -20.05
N PHE A 94 3.48 13.05 -19.24
CA PHE A 94 3.42 13.28 -17.79
C PHE A 94 4.85 13.59 -17.36
N THR A 95 5.14 14.86 -17.14
CA THR A 95 6.37 15.25 -16.45
C THR A 95 6.07 15.07 -14.97
N PRO A 96 6.68 14.08 -14.29
CA PRO A 96 6.51 13.95 -12.86
C PRO A 96 6.96 15.26 -12.20
N PRO A 97 6.26 15.70 -11.14
CA PRO A 97 6.69 16.87 -10.38
C PRO A 97 8.16 16.74 -9.94
N PRO A 98 8.91 17.84 -9.83
CA PRO A 98 10.28 17.79 -9.33
C PRO A 98 10.33 17.14 -7.95
N ARG A 99 11.16 16.11 -7.77
CA ARG A 99 11.34 15.47 -6.46
C ARG A 99 11.85 16.43 -5.37
N SER A 100 12.46 17.54 -5.77
CA SER A 100 13.01 18.56 -4.87
C SER A 100 11.96 19.48 -4.25
N ASP A 101 10.76 19.56 -4.84
CA ASP A 101 9.74 20.49 -4.38
C ASP A 101 8.93 19.85 -3.25
N PRO A 102 8.49 20.62 -2.25
CA PRO A 102 7.65 20.09 -1.19
C PRO A 102 6.29 19.65 -1.72
N TRP A 103 5.64 18.73 -1.02
CA TRP A 103 4.23 18.41 -1.26
C TRP A 103 3.37 19.70 -1.25
N PRO A 104 2.40 19.86 -2.18
CA PRO A 104 1.91 18.90 -3.17
C PRO A 104 2.62 18.95 -4.53
N HIS A 105 3.62 19.82 -4.68
CA HIS A 105 4.29 20.05 -5.97
C HIS A 105 5.50 19.16 -6.21
N GLY A 106 5.87 18.32 -5.24
CA GLY A 106 6.92 17.33 -5.34
C GLY A 106 6.89 16.35 -4.18
N GLU A 107 8.00 15.63 -4.00
CA GLU A 107 8.17 14.56 -3.00
C GLU A 107 9.13 14.96 -1.88
N ALA A 108 9.64 16.20 -1.87
CA ALA A 108 10.56 16.63 -0.83
C ALA A 108 9.82 16.82 0.51
N PRO A 109 10.50 16.56 1.64
CA PRO A 109 9.98 16.92 2.95
C PRO A 109 9.68 18.43 2.98
N GLY A 110 8.44 18.78 3.30
CA GLY A 110 7.93 20.14 3.21
C GLY A 110 7.02 20.45 4.38
N PHE A 111 7.59 20.59 5.58
CA PHE A 111 6.81 20.85 6.78
C PHE A 111 6.70 22.35 7.05
N ARG A 112 5.46 22.83 7.17
CA ARG A 112 5.17 24.18 7.67
C ARG A 112 4.34 24.03 8.95
N PRO A 113 4.83 24.44 10.14
CA PRO A 113 4.00 24.47 11.34
C PRO A 113 2.83 25.45 11.18
N LEU A 114 1.81 25.32 12.03
CA LEU A 114 0.74 26.32 12.09
C LEU A 114 1.31 27.66 12.59
N ASP A 115 0.77 28.76 12.09
CA ASP A 115 1.24 30.12 12.44
C ASP A 115 1.07 30.41 13.94
N ASP A 116 0.09 29.79 14.60
CA ASP A 116 -0.10 29.82 16.06
C ASP A 116 0.68 28.66 16.73
N PRO A 117 1.70 28.95 17.56
CA PRO A 117 2.44 27.93 18.31
C PRO A 117 1.57 27.10 19.25
N LEU A 118 0.52 27.69 19.86
CA LEU A 118 -0.37 26.96 20.77
C LEU A 118 -1.18 25.90 20.02
N GLU A 119 -1.65 26.22 18.82
CA GLU A 119 -2.36 25.27 17.96
C GLU A 119 -1.41 24.20 17.40
N SER A 120 -0.16 24.57 17.05
CA SER A 120 0.87 23.60 16.68
C SER A 120 1.13 22.58 17.80
N ASP A 121 1.26 23.03 19.05
CA ASP A 121 1.45 22.15 20.21
C ASP A 121 0.24 21.26 20.47
N ARG A 122 -0.99 21.79 20.30
CA ARG A 122 -2.23 21.02 20.41
C ARG A 122 -2.30 19.93 19.35
N LEU A 123 -1.97 20.26 18.10
CA LEU A 123 -1.92 19.31 17.00
C LEU A 123 -0.91 18.20 17.29
N GLN A 124 0.28 18.57 17.76
CA GLN A 124 1.32 17.59 18.08
C GLN A 124 0.87 16.61 19.18
N LYS A 125 0.20 17.10 20.24
CA LYS A 125 -0.35 16.24 21.30
C LYS A 125 -1.41 15.27 20.79
N ILE A 126 -2.27 15.70 19.86
CA ILE A 126 -3.27 14.81 19.24
C ILE A 126 -2.57 13.71 18.45
N VAL A 127 -1.57 14.08 17.64
CA VAL A 127 -0.79 13.12 16.86
C VAL A 127 -0.04 12.17 17.78
N ASP A 128 0.56 12.65 18.87
CA ASP A 128 1.21 11.79 19.86
C ASP A 128 0.23 10.79 20.48
N ALA A 129 -0.99 11.23 20.81
CA ALA A 129 -2.03 10.34 21.33
C ALA A 129 -2.40 9.22 20.34
N LEU A 130 -2.51 9.52 19.04
CA LEU A 130 -2.84 8.52 18.00
C LEU A 130 -1.78 7.41 17.85
N PHE A 131 -0.53 7.69 18.22
CA PHE A 131 0.57 6.72 18.18
C PHE A 131 0.91 6.14 19.56
N ALA A 132 0.46 6.76 20.65
CA ALA A 132 0.65 6.28 22.01
C ALA A 132 -0.37 5.22 22.43
N GLU A 133 -1.43 5.01 21.65
CA GLU A 133 -2.35 3.89 21.87
C GLU A 133 -1.56 2.58 21.75
N ALA A 134 -1.17 2.00 22.90
CA ALA A 134 -0.59 0.66 23.00
C ALA A 134 -1.70 -0.37 23.29
N THR A 135 -2.82 -0.24 22.60
CA THR A 135 -3.94 -1.18 22.71
C THR A 135 -3.83 -2.24 21.62
N ALA A 136 -4.48 -3.39 21.83
CA ALA A 136 -4.57 -4.45 20.83
C ALA A 136 -5.26 -4.02 19.52
N THR A 137 -5.84 -2.81 19.48
CA THR A 137 -6.55 -2.21 18.35
C THR A 137 -5.85 -0.98 17.76
N SER A 138 -4.67 -0.63 18.26
CA SER A 138 -3.91 0.48 17.70
C SER A 138 -3.47 0.13 16.28
N THR A 139 -4.07 0.84 15.34
CA THR A 139 -3.98 0.57 13.89
C THR A 139 -3.46 1.78 13.13
N THR A 140 -3.02 2.83 13.84
CA THR A 140 -2.49 4.04 13.23
C THR A 140 -1.20 3.70 12.49
N ARG A 141 -1.26 3.67 11.16
CA ARG A 141 -0.09 3.43 10.30
C ARG A 141 0.60 4.71 9.89
N ALA A 142 -0.18 5.73 9.57
CA ALA A 142 0.31 7.03 9.20
C ALA A 142 -0.72 8.10 9.54
N VAL A 143 -0.24 9.28 9.90
CA VAL A 143 -1.06 10.50 10.04
C VAL A 143 -0.37 11.59 9.27
N LEU A 144 -1.12 12.18 8.34
CA LEU A 144 -0.69 13.34 7.57
C LEU A 144 -1.76 14.42 7.72
N VAL A 145 -1.35 15.64 8.04
CA VAL A 145 -2.26 16.79 8.16
C VAL A 145 -1.77 17.87 7.21
N ALA A 146 -2.60 18.20 6.22
CA ALA A 146 -2.33 19.28 5.28
C ALA A 146 -3.28 20.44 5.52
N HIS A 147 -2.77 21.67 5.53
CA HIS A 147 -3.57 22.87 5.68
C HIS A 147 -3.02 23.99 4.80
N GLN A 148 -3.91 24.65 4.05
CA GLN A 148 -3.57 25.75 3.12
C GLN A 148 -2.38 25.40 2.20
N GLY A 149 -2.42 24.22 1.58
CA GLY A 149 -1.42 23.80 0.60
C GLY A 149 -0.05 23.46 1.16
N ALA A 150 0.10 23.29 2.48
CA ALA A 150 1.34 22.83 3.11
C ALA A 150 1.07 21.68 4.08
N LEU A 151 2.08 20.79 4.21
CA LEU A 151 2.04 19.68 5.15
C LEU A 151 2.42 20.20 6.54
N MET A 152 1.52 20.00 7.51
CA MET A 152 1.62 20.46 8.89
C MET A 152 2.07 19.35 9.83
N VAL A 153 1.81 18.10 9.47
CA VAL A 153 2.24 16.89 10.19
C VAL A 153 2.42 15.78 9.18
N GLU A 154 3.48 15.00 9.37
CA GLU A 154 3.69 13.72 8.72
C GLU A 154 4.35 12.78 9.73
N ARG A 155 3.68 11.67 10.02
CA ARG A 155 4.21 10.63 10.90
C ARG A 155 3.77 9.26 10.43
N TYR A 156 4.71 8.33 10.41
CA TYR A 156 4.50 6.92 10.11
C TYR A 156 4.82 6.06 11.32
N SER A 157 4.14 4.93 11.45
CA SER A 157 4.49 3.89 12.41
C SER A 157 5.74 3.17 11.94
N PRO A 158 6.54 2.57 12.84
CA PRO A 158 7.72 1.82 12.44
C PRO A 158 7.40 0.77 11.38
N GLY A 159 8.11 0.81 10.24
CA GLY A 159 7.93 -0.13 9.12
C GLY A 159 6.94 0.31 8.04
N PHE A 160 6.39 1.54 8.12
CA PHE A 160 5.51 2.15 7.12
C PHE A 160 6.10 3.44 6.55
#